data_AF-A0A928KTK1-F1
#
_entry.id   AF-A0A928KTK1-F1
#
_cell.length_a   1.000
_cell.length_b   1.000
_cell.length_c   1.000
_cell.angle_alpha   90.00
_cell.angle_beta   90.00
_cell.angle_gamma   90.00
#
_symmetry.space_group_name_H-M   'P 1'
#
loop_
_entity.id
_entity.type
_entity.pdbx_description
1 polymer ?
#
loop_
_entity_poly.entity_id
_entity_poly.type
_entity_poly.pdbx_seq_one_letter_code
_entity_poly.pdbx_strand_id
1 'polypeptide(L)'
;MLLKYENGISIPEALNISLTGILVVMLMLAVLAVLVVLLSKGVRFAESMAKKEQKAPEIKTPVNTEKPVNTVTLPDTDSEGQLDLYKTDEKTAAVIMAIVSDESGIPLNRLKFNSIKLIEK
;
A
#
# COMPACT_ATOMS: atom_id res chain seq x y z
N MET A 1 40.98 -42.64 5.59
CA MET A 1 39.83 -41.72 5.38
C MET A 1 39.84 -41.30 3.91
N LEU A 2 39.42 -42.21 3.01
CA LEU A 2 39.34 -41.93 1.57
C LEU A 2 37.92 -41.47 1.27
N LEU A 3 37.81 -40.24 0.78
CA LEU A 3 36.55 -39.63 0.41
C LEU A 3 35.92 -40.43 -0.72
N LYS A 4 34.87 -41.17 -0.37
CA LYS A 4 33.96 -41.84 -1.31
C LYS A 4 33.15 -40.79 -2.06
N TYR A 5 33.79 -40.09 -3.00
CA TYR A 5 33.10 -39.40 -4.08
C TYR A 5 33.23 -40.26 -5.34
N GLU A 6 32.78 -41.50 -5.23
CA GLU A 6 32.88 -42.53 -6.29
C GLU A 6 31.59 -42.63 -7.10
N ASN A 7 30.70 -41.63 -6.99
CA ASN A 7 29.54 -41.44 -7.86
C ASN A 7 29.45 -39.95 -8.17
N GLY A 8 30.35 -39.46 -9.03
CA GLY A 8 30.21 -38.13 -9.60
C GLY A 8 28.92 -38.07 -10.39
N ILE A 9 28.02 -37.14 -10.05
CA ILE A 9 26.76 -36.90 -10.76
C ILE A 9 27.01 -37.03 -12.26
N SER A 10 26.38 -38.03 -12.86
CA SER A 10 26.57 -38.30 -14.27
C SER A 10 25.93 -37.18 -15.09
N ILE A 11 26.51 -36.86 -16.25
CA ILE A 11 25.96 -35.85 -17.17
C ILE A 11 24.44 -35.99 -17.40
N PRO A 12 23.87 -37.20 -17.61
CA PRO A 12 22.41 -37.35 -17.74
C PRO A 12 21.64 -37.02 -16.44
N GLU A 13 22.18 -37.33 -15.27
CA GLU A 13 21.56 -36.97 -13.99
C GLU A 13 21.59 -35.46 -13.73
N ALA A 14 22.70 -34.79 -14.02
CA ALA A 14 22.79 -33.33 -13.95
C ALA A 14 21.80 -32.65 -14.90
N LEU A 15 21.63 -33.21 -16.11
CA LEU A 15 20.67 -32.71 -17.09
C LEU A 15 19.23 -32.83 -16.57
N ASN A 16 18.88 -33.98 -15.97
CA ASN A 16 17.55 -34.19 -15.37
C ASN A 16 17.31 -33.27 -14.16
N ILE A 17 18.33 -33.05 -13.33
CA ILE A 17 18.26 -32.12 -12.19
C ILE A 17 18.02 -30.68 -12.68
N SER A 18 18.76 -30.25 -13.71
CA SER A 18 18.64 -28.92 -14.29
C SER A 18 17.26 -28.71 -14.94
N LEU A 19 16.79 -29.71 -15.69
CA LEU A 19 15.46 -29.70 -16.30
C LEU A 19 14.35 -29.64 -15.25
N THR A 20 14.48 -30.39 -14.16
CA THR A 20 13.53 -30.31 -13.05
C THR A 20 13.56 -28.94 -12.39
N GLY A 21 14.75 -28.38 -12.17
CA GLY A 21 14.93 -27.04 -11.61
C GLY A 21 14.25 -25.95 -12.43
N ILE A 22 14.45 -25.94 -13.76
CA ILE A 22 13.82 -24.93 -14.63
C ILE A 22 12.29 -25.09 -14.65
N LEU A 23 11.76 -26.32 -14.61
CA LEU A 23 10.32 -26.56 -14.53
C LEU A 23 9.74 -26.05 -13.20
N VAL A 24 10.43 -26.27 -12.08
CA VAL A 24 9.99 -25.76 -10.78
C VAL A 24 9.97 -24.24 -10.75
N VAL A 25 11.01 -23.57 -11.28
CA VAL A 25 11.02 -22.10 -11.38
C VAL A 25 9.90 -21.59 -12.30
N MET A 26 9.68 -22.24 -13.44
CA MET A 26 8.57 -21.92 -14.34
C MET A 26 7.21 -22.02 -13.63
N LEU A 27 6.99 -23.08 -12.86
CA LEU A 27 5.78 -23.23 -12.06
C LEU A 27 5.66 -22.15 -10.98
N MET A 28 6.75 -21.83 -10.29
CA MET A 28 6.74 -20.81 -9.24
C MET A 28 6.40 -19.42 -9.80
N LEU A 29 6.98 -19.05 -10.95
CA LEU A 29 6.64 -17.81 -11.65
C LEU A 29 5.19 -17.82 -12.14
N ALA A 30 4.71 -18.95 -12.65
CA ALA A 30 3.32 -19.09 -13.07
C ALA A 30 2.35 -18.92 -11.89
N VAL A 31 2.62 -19.54 -10.74
CA VAL A 31 1.78 -19.39 -9.54
C VAL A 31 1.74 -17.94 -9.07
N LEU A 32 2.89 -17.26 -9.01
CA LEU A 32 2.95 -15.84 -8.68
C LEU A 32 2.18 -14.98 -9.69
N ALA A 33 2.35 -15.24 -10.99
CA ALA A 33 1.62 -14.54 -12.04
C ALA A 33 0.10 -14.74 -11.91
N VAL A 34 -0.36 -15.96 -11.64
CA VAL A 34 -1.78 -16.27 -11.43
C VAL A 34 -2.33 -15.53 -10.22
N LEU A 35 -1.60 -15.49 -9.10
CA LEU A 35 -1.98 -14.71 -7.90
C LEU A 35 -2.15 -13.23 -8.25
N VAL A 36 -1.19 -12.62 -8.95
CA VAL A 36 -1.26 -11.22 -9.38
C VAL A 36 -2.44 -10.98 -10.34
N VAL A 37 -2.70 -11.89 -11.27
CA VAL A 37 -3.83 -11.79 -12.21
C VAL A 37 -5.18 -11.89 -11.47
N LEU A 38 -5.31 -12.77 -10.49
CA LEU A 38 -6.51 -12.87 -9.66
C LEU A 38 -6.78 -11.57 -8.90
N LEU A 39 -5.76 -11.01 -8.25
CA LEU A 39 -5.86 -9.72 -7.56
C LEU A 39 -6.17 -8.59 -8.55
N SER A 40 -5.50 -8.57 -9.71
CA SER A 40 -5.74 -7.58 -10.76
C SER A 40 -7.16 -7.64 -11.30
N LYS A 41 -7.73 -8.83 -11.49
CA LYS A 41 -9.14 -8.98 -11.90
C LYS A 41 -10.09 -8.49 -10.81
N GLY A 42 -9.83 -8.81 -9.54
CA GLY A 42 -10.63 -8.30 -8.42
C GLY A 42 -10.62 -6.77 -8.33
N VAL A 43 -9.44 -6.16 -8.41
CA VAL A 43 -9.27 -4.70 -8.42
C VAL A 43 -9.93 -4.08 -9.65
N ARG A 44 -9.70 -4.62 -10.85
CA ARG A 44 -10.35 -4.13 -12.08
C ARG A 44 -11.87 -4.23 -12.04
N PHE A 45 -12.43 -5.24 -11.39
CA PHE A 45 -13.88 -5.35 -11.16
C PHE A 45 -14.38 -4.30 -10.17
N ALA A 46 -13.63 -4.01 -9.09
CA ALA A 46 -13.95 -2.94 -8.16
C ALA A 46 -13.84 -1.54 -8.82
N GLU A 47 -12.78 -1.30 -9.59
CA GLU A 47 -12.61 -0.09 -10.40
C GLU A 47 -13.70 0.06 -11.48
N SER A 48 -14.15 -1.04 -12.09
CA SER A 48 -15.27 -1.05 -13.03
C SER A 48 -16.59 -0.63 -12.36
N MET A 49 -16.81 -0.96 -11.09
CA MET A 49 -17.98 -0.51 -10.35
C MET A 49 -17.82 0.96 -9.92
N ALA A 50 -16.62 1.38 -9.51
CA ALA A 50 -16.31 2.77 -9.17
C ALA A 50 -16.40 3.72 -10.39
N LYS A 51 -16.05 3.25 -11.60
CA LYS A 51 -16.11 4.04 -12.84
C LYS A 51 -17.54 4.22 -13.37
N LYS A 52 -18.54 3.52 -12.82
CA LYS A 52 -19.96 3.76 -13.13
C LYS A 52 -20.54 4.96 -12.36
N GLU A 53 -19.86 5.44 -11.31
CA GLU A 53 -20.27 6.62 -10.54
C GLU A 53 -19.59 7.92 -11.04
N GLN A 54 -18.64 7.82 -11.97
CA GLN A 54 -17.94 8.99 -12.52
C GLN A 54 -18.33 9.22 -13.98
N LYS A 55 -19.58 9.66 -14.19
CA LYS A 55 -20.01 10.27 -15.45
C LYS A 55 -20.36 11.75 -15.20
N ALA A 56 -19.63 12.59 -15.94
CA ALA A 56 -19.86 14.01 -16.25
C ALA A 56 -19.12 15.05 -15.37
N PRO A 57 -18.67 16.19 -15.95
CA PRO A 57 -18.11 16.35 -17.29
C PRO A 57 -16.81 17.19 -17.32
N GLU A 58 -16.12 17.01 -18.43
CA GLU A 58 -15.02 17.81 -18.98
C GLU A 58 -15.28 19.33 -18.97
N ILE A 59 -14.41 20.12 -18.34
CA ILE A 59 -14.25 21.57 -18.59
C ILE A 59 -12.75 21.92 -18.65
N LYS A 60 -12.23 21.91 -19.88
CA LYS A 60 -11.44 22.94 -20.58
C LYS A 60 -10.68 23.97 -19.70
N THR A 61 -9.34 23.90 -19.79
CA THR A 61 -8.25 24.92 -19.68
C THR A 61 -8.67 26.41 -19.87
N PRO A 62 -7.93 27.47 -19.40
CA PRO A 62 -6.45 27.57 -19.41
C PRO A 62 -5.72 28.55 -18.39
N VAL A 63 -4.38 28.62 -18.50
CA VAL A 63 -3.45 29.77 -18.24
C VAL A 63 -3.02 30.18 -16.80
N ASN A 64 -1.73 29.91 -16.51
CA ASN A 64 -0.63 30.80 -16.05
C ASN A 64 -0.90 31.89 -14.98
N THR A 65 -0.12 31.90 -13.88
CA THR A 65 0.64 33.07 -13.38
C THR A 65 1.72 32.64 -12.37
N GLU A 66 2.87 33.32 -12.48
CA GLU A 66 4.17 33.13 -11.85
C GLU A 66 4.26 33.61 -10.38
N LYS A 67 4.91 32.79 -9.52
CA LYS A 67 6.01 33.11 -8.56
C LYS A 67 5.81 34.20 -7.44
N PRO A 68 6.78 34.40 -6.51
CA PRO A 68 6.92 33.78 -5.17
C PRO A 68 6.81 34.79 -3.98
N VAL A 69 7.08 34.31 -2.75
CA VAL A 69 7.66 35.00 -1.56
C VAL A 69 6.80 34.87 -0.28
N ASN A 70 7.40 34.11 0.65
CA ASN A 70 7.38 34.21 2.11
C ASN A 70 6.23 34.94 2.82
N THR A 71 5.50 34.19 3.65
CA THR A 71 5.37 34.53 5.07
C THR A 71 5.25 33.25 5.88
N VAL A 72 6.03 33.21 6.97
CA VAL A 72 5.91 32.22 8.04
C VAL A 72 4.57 32.47 8.71
N THR A 73 3.65 31.53 8.58
CA THR A 73 2.58 31.31 9.55
C THR A 73 2.71 29.89 10.08
N LEU A 74 2.70 29.81 11.41
CA LEU A 74 2.63 28.58 12.19
C LEU A 74 1.49 27.69 11.68
N PRO A 75 1.59 26.36 11.87
CA PRO A 75 0.70 25.41 11.23
C PRO A 75 -0.73 25.69 11.67
N ASP A 76 -1.57 26.09 10.72
CA ASP A 76 -3.01 25.91 10.83
C ASP A 76 -3.24 24.40 10.95
N THR A 77 -3.26 23.90 12.19
CA THR A 77 -3.89 22.64 12.54
C THR A 77 -5.40 22.81 12.45
N ASP A 78 -5.89 23.28 11.30
CA ASP A 78 -7.22 22.97 10.88
C ASP A 78 -7.18 21.49 10.52
N SER A 79 -7.71 20.67 11.44
CA SER A 79 -8.11 19.32 11.11
C SER A 79 -9.20 19.42 10.05
N GLU A 80 -8.79 19.49 8.78
CA GLU A 80 -9.61 19.47 7.58
C GLU A 80 -10.22 18.07 7.37
N GLY A 81 -10.91 17.58 8.40
CA GLY A 81 -11.54 16.28 8.45
C GLY A 81 -12.57 16.27 9.54
N GLN A 82 -13.83 16.00 9.16
CA GLN A 82 -14.89 15.64 10.07
C GLN A 82 -14.42 14.48 10.96
N LEU A 83 -14.03 14.77 12.19
CA LEU A 83 -13.59 13.81 13.19
C LEU A 83 -14.74 13.60 14.17
N ASP A 84 -15.30 12.40 14.21
CA ASP A 84 -16.37 12.07 15.15
C ASP A 84 -15.78 11.59 16.47
N LEU A 85 -15.89 12.42 17.52
CA LEU A 85 -15.51 12.03 18.88
C LEU A 85 -16.71 11.49 19.64
N TYR A 86 -16.58 10.28 20.17
CA TYR A 86 -17.61 9.63 20.99
C TYR A 86 -17.11 9.50 22.42
N LYS A 87 -17.73 10.26 23.34
CA LYS A 87 -17.38 10.31 24.77
C LYS A 87 -15.88 10.57 25.02
N THR A 88 -15.19 11.23 24.07
CA THR A 88 -13.77 11.55 24.13
C THR A 88 -13.63 13.06 23.94
N ASP A 89 -12.80 13.71 24.74
CA ASP A 89 -12.52 15.13 24.59
C ASP A 89 -11.51 15.41 23.47
N GLU A 90 -11.56 16.62 22.93
CA GLU A 90 -10.70 17.06 21.82
C GLU A 90 -9.21 17.00 22.18
N LYS A 91 -8.85 17.31 23.43
CA LYS A 91 -7.46 17.28 23.88
C LYS A 91 -6.93 15.84 23.91
N THR A 92 -7.71 14.90 24.43
CA THR A 92 -7.38 13.47 24.41
C THR A 92 -7.30 12.95 22.98
N ALA A 93 -8.22 13.36 22.10
CA ALA A 93 -8.15 13.02 20.68
C ALA A 93 -6.87 13.53 20.01
N ALA A 94 -6.44 14.76 20.28
CA ALA A 94 -5.19 15.32 19.75
C ALA A 94 -3.96 14.53 20.23
N VAL A 95 -3.95 14.11 21.50
CA VAL A 95 -2.88 13.25 22.05
C VAL A 95 -2.86 11.89 21.34
N ILE A 96 -4.02 11.26 21.12
CA ILE A 96 -4.12 10.02 20.35
C ILE A 96 -3.62 10.23 18.92
N MET A 97 -3.99 11.34 18.29
CA MET A 97 -3.59 11.70 16.93
C MET A 97 -2.07 11.78 16.78
N ALA A 98 -1.42 12.43 17.75
CA ALA A 98 0.03 12.59 17.81
C ALA A 98 0.74 11.24 17.99
N ILE A 99 0.32 10.44 18.97
CA ILE A 99 0.94 9.13 19.25
C ILE A 99 0.83 8.21 18.04
N VAL A 100 -0.36 8.13 17.43
CA VAL A 100 -0.58 7.25 16.27
C VAL A 100 0.21 7.74 15.05
N SER A 101 0.40 9.05 14.87
CA SER A 101 1.26 9.59 13.81
C SER A 101 2.73 9.25 14.00
N ASP A 102 3.21 9.26 15.25
CA ASP A 102 4.59 8.93 15.60
C ASP A 102 4.86 7.43 15.42
N GLU A 103 3.99 6.57 15.97
CA GLU A 103 4.11 5.10 15.85
C GLU A 103 3.94 4.60 14.40
N SER A 104 3.10 5.27 13.61
CA SER A 104 2.93 4.91 12.19
C SER A 104 4.00 5.52 11.28
N GLY A 105 4.73 6.54 11.74
CA GLY A 105 5.64 7.34 10.90
C GLY A 105 4.93 8.12 9.78
N ILE A 106 3.61 8.21 9.80
CA ILE A 106 2.81 8.94 8.80
C ILE A 106 2.53 10.34 9.34
N PRO A 107 2.96 11.41 8.66
CA PRO A 107 2.70 12.78 9.12
C PRO A 107 1.19 13.07 9.15
N LEU A 108 0.75 13.91 10.10
CA LEU A 108 -0.67 14.27 10.28
C LEU A 108 -1.36 14.74 8.98
N ASN A 109 -0.65 15.43 8.09
CA ASN A 109 -1.15 15.86 6.77
C ASN A 109 -1.60 14.69 5.85
N ARG A 110 -1.14 13.46 6.12
CA ARG A 110 -1.50 12.24 5.37
C ARG A 110 -2.30 11.24 6.20
N LEU A 111 -2.52 11.53 7.48
CA LEU A 111 -3.16 10.62 8.43
C LEU A 111 -4.57 11.10 8.76
N LYS A 112 -5.59 10.40 8.25
CA LYS A 112 -6.99 10.76 8.45
C LYS A 112 -7.61 9.92 9.58
N PHE A 113 -8.06 10.59 10.63
CA PHE A 113 -8.85 10.00 11.70
C PHE A 113 -10.34 10.21 11.42
N ASN A 114 -11.10 9.12 11.27
CA ASN A 114 -12.54 9.22 11.01
C ASN A 114 -13.37 9.23 12.32
N SER A 115 -12.98 8.43 13.32
CA SER A 115 -13.68 8.41 14.60
C SER A 115 -12.79 7.99 15.76
N ILE A 116 -12.99 8.59 16.94
CA ILE A 116 -12.35 8.19 18.20
C ILE A 116 -13.44 7.86 19.21
N LYS A 117 -13.41 6.63 19.74
CA LYS A 117 -14.44 6.10 20.63
C LYS A 117 -13.82 5.60 21.93
N LEU A 118 -14.37 6.04 23.05
CA LEU A 118 -14.04 5.46 24.35
C LEU A 118 -14.74 4.10 24.47
N ILE A 119 -13.95 3.05 24.72
CA ILE A 119 -14.47 1.69 25.01
C ILE A 119 -14.65 1.54 26.52
N GLU A 120 -15.89 1.40 26.97
CA GLU A 120 -16.21 1.04 28.36
C GLU A 120 -16.06 -0.49 28.48
N LYS A 121 -15.13 -0.94 29.34
CA LYS A 121 -14.81 -2.35 29.54
C LYS A 121 -15.34 -2.84 30.89
#